data_AF-A0A951F0P7-F1
#
_entry.id   AF-A0A951F0P7-F1
#
_cell.length_a   1.000
_cell.length_b   1.000
_cell.length_c   1.000
_cell.angle_alpha   90.00
_cell.angle_beta   90.00
_cell.angle_gamma   90.00
#
_symmetry.space_group_name_H-M   'P 1'
#
loop_
_entity.id
_entity.type
_entity.pdbx_description
1 polymer ?
#
loop_
_entity_poly.entity_id
_entity_poly.type
_entity_poly.pdbx_seq_one_letter_code
_entity_poly.pdbx_strand_id
1 'polypeptide(L)'
;MPEDIASHFGYAKPMKAPEPPKIKITDGALQILQILQRDSRLVDFLMEDISSYGDDQVGSAVRSIHGDCKASLTRHVTLAPVIDNVEGTYQKLDPSKAPDPNRIKLIGNVPATGKAAGGTLRHRGWIVSSVNLPPLGKQDISVLAPAELEVE
;
A
#
# COMPACT_ATOMS: atom_id res chain seq x y z
N MET A 1 9.79 35.68 41.03
CA MET A 1 10.49 36.94 40.70
C MET A 1 9.79 37.58 39.53
N PRO A 2 9.62 38.90 39.51
CA PRO A 2 9.08 39.63 38.37
C PRO A 2 9.87 39.33 37.08
N GLU A 3 9.19 39.09 35.96
CA GLU A 3 9.78 38.63 34.68
C GLU A 3 10.78 39.63 34.09
N ASP A 4 10.58 40.91 34.40
CA ASP A 4 11.40 42.07 34.06
C ASP A 4 12.84 42.00 34.59
N ILE A 5 13.07 41.33 35.72
CA ILE A 5 14.43 41.12 36.26
C ILE A 5 15.11 39.94 35.56
N ALA A 6 14.36 38.90 35.19
CA ALA A 6 14.90 37.69 34.58
C ALA A 6 15.47 37.94 33.17
N SER A 7 14.86 38.84 32.40
CA SER A 7 15.32 39.20 31.06
C SER A 7 16.60 40.04 31.05
N HIS A 8 16.85 40.84 32.10
CA HIS A 8 18.04 41.69 32.16
C HIS A 8 19.34 40.90 32.45
N PHE A 9 19.22 39.72 33.07
CA PHE A 9 20.32 38.79 33.38
C PHE A 9 20.54 37.69 32.32
N GLY A 10 19.94 37.81 31.13
CA GLY A 10 20.21 36.90 30.01
C GLY A 10 19.52 35.54 30.08
N TYR A 11 18.52 35.36 30.94
CA TYR A 11 17.72 34.13 30.96
C TYR A 11 16.71 34.14 29.81
N ALA A 12 17.16 33.72 28.62
CA ALA A 12 16.26 33.33 27.54
C ALA A 12 15.66 31.96 27.86
N LYS A 13 14.33 31.89 27.96
CA LYS A 13 13.61 30.62 28.13
C LYS A 13 13.97 29.71 26.93
N PRO A 14 14.50 28.50 27.14
CA PRO A 14 14.94 27.65 26.04
C PRO A 14 13.75 27.36 25.14
N MET A 15 13.85 27.77 23.87
CA MET A 15 12.85 27.47 22.85
C MET A 15 12.86 25.95 22.64
N LYS A 16 11.76 25.30 23.03
CA LYS A 16 11.59 23.86 22.89
C LYS A 16 11.79 23.52 21.41
N ALA A 17 12.75 22.65 21.11
CA ALA A 17 12.95 22.15 19.75
C ALA A 17 11.62 21.51 19.27
N PRO A 18 11.22 21.72 18.00
CA PRO A 18 9.99 21.14 17.48
C PRO A 18 10.05 19.62 17.62
N GLU A 19 9.00 19.03 18.22
CA GLU A 19 8.88 17.58 18.34
C GLU A 19 8.85 16.95 16.94
N PRO A 20 9.52 15.80 16.72
CA PRO A 20 9.48 15.11 15.45
C PRO A 20 8.03 14.74 15.09
N PRO A 21 7.65 14.83 13.81
CA PRO A 21 6.29 14.54 13.38
C PRO A 21 5.90 13.10 13.74
N LYS A 22 4.75 12.95 14.39
CA LYS A 22 4.19 11.64 14.74
C LYS A 22 3.59 11.00 13.48
N ILE A 23 4.30 10.04 12.91
CA ILE A 23 3.82 9.24 11.76
C ILE A 23 2.66 8.37 12.25
N LYS A 24 1.49 8.48 11.61
CA LYS A 24 0.34 7.61 11.87
C LYS A 24 0.39 6.40 10.93
N ILE A 25 -0.22 5.28 11.36
CA ILE A 25 -0.34 4.07 10.54
C ILE A 25 -1.04 4.37 9.20
N THR A 26 -2.00 5.29 9.21
CA THR A 26 -2.74 5.74 8.02
C THR A 26 -1.88 6.42 6.97
N ASP A 27 -0.72 6.98 7.36
CA ASP A 27 0.05 7.84 6.49
C ASP A 27 0.64 7.07 5.30
N GLY A 28 1.15 5.87 5.55
CA GLY A 28 1.66 4.99 4.49
C GLY A 28 0.55 4.49 3.55
N ALA A 29 -0.65 4.24 4.07
CA ALA A 29 -1.79 3.81 3.25
C ALA A 29 -2.26 4.93 2.31
N LEU A 30 -2.41 6.15 2.84
CA LEU A 30 -2.77 7.33 2.05
C LEU A 30 -1.68 7.69 1.04
N GLN A 31 -0.41 7.52 1.40
CA GLN A 31 0.70 7.76 0.48
C GLN A 31 0.69 6.82 -0.73
N ILE A 32 0.44 5.53 -0.53
CA ILE A 32 0.30 4.58 -1.65
C ILE A 32 -0.88 4.97 -2.53
N LEU A 33 -2.01 5.35 -1.92
CA LEU A 33 -3.20 5.75 -2.66
C LEU A 33 -2.99 7.04 -3.47
N GLN A 34 -2.26 8.03 -2.92
CA GLN A 34 -1.82 9.23 -3.62
C GLN A 34 -0.95 8.90 -4.82
N ILE A 35 0.04 8.02 -4.65
CA ILE A 35 0.96 7.62 -5.73
C ILE A 35 0.18 6.95 -6.87
N LEU A 36 -0.71 6.01 -6.54
CA LEU A 36 -1.53 5.33 -7.54
C LEU A 36 -2.52 6.28 -8.22
N GLN A 37 -3.14 7.20 -7.48
CA GLN A 37 -4.03 8.19 -8.08
C GLN A 37 -3.27 9.12 -9.03
N ARG A 38 -2.15 9.70 -8.59
CA ARG A 38 -1.35 10.64 -9.38
C ARG A 38 -0.79 10.00 -10.64
N ASP A 39 -0.25 8.78 -10.54
CA ASP A 39 0.46 8.15 -11.65
C ASP A 39 -0.49 7.37 -12.59
N SER A 40 -1.68 6.97 -12.13
CA SER A 40 -2.53 6.02 -12.87
C SER A 40 -4.04 6.26 -12.80
N ARG A 41 -4.49 7.32 -12.12
CA ARG A 41 -5.92 7.65 -11.95
C ARG A 41 -6.76 6.51 -11.38
N LEU A 42 -6.15 5.68 -10.52
CA LEU A 42 -6.79 4.48 -10.00
C LEU A 42 -8.08 4.79 -9.23
N VAL A 43 -8.08 5.84 -8.40
CA VAL A 43 -9.27 6.20 -7.61
C VAL A 43 -10.37 6.70 -8.53
N ASP A 44 -10.05 7.57 -9.50
CA ASP A 44 -11.04 8.00 -10.50
C ASP A 44 -11.67 6.80 -11.21
N PHE A 45 -10.83 5.87 -11.67
CA PHE A 45 -11.30 4.68 -12.37
C PHE A 45 -12.24 3.80 -11.53
N LEU A 46 -11.94 3.64 -10.24
CA LEU A 46 -12.77 2.83 -9.34
C LEU A 46 -14.06 3.54 -8.92
N MET A 47 -14.08 4.87 -8.94
CA MET A 47 -15.24 5.69 -8.57
C MET A 47 -16.15 6.01 -9.76
N GLU A 48 -15.68 5.80 -10.99
CA GLU A 48 -16.47 5.92 -12.22
C GLU A 48 -17.52 4.81 -12.30
N ASP A 49 -18.77 5.17 -12.64
CA ASP A 49 -19.80 4.18 -12.98
C ASP A 49 -19.59 3.70 -14.42
N ILE A 50 -19.11 2.47 -14.57
CA ILE A 50 -18.85 1.89 -15.88
C ILE A 50 -19.99 1.03 -16.44
N SER A 51 -21.13 0.95 -15.75
CA SER A 51 -22.22 0.02 -16.09
C SER A 51 -22.83 0.25 -17.47
N SER A 52 -22.76 1.48 -17.99
CA SER A 52 -23.27 1.83 -19.32
C SER A 52 -22.26 1.70 -20.46
N TYR A 53 -20.97 1.48 -20.17
CA TYR A 53 -19.95 1.38 -21.22
C TYR A 53 -19.91 -0.02 -21.82
N GLY A 54 -19.66 -0.10 -23.12
CA GLY A 54 -19.40 -1.39 -23.78
C GLY A 54 -18.00 -1.92 -23.48
N ASP A 55 -17.80 -3.24 -23.62
CA ASP A 55 -16.53 -3.92 -23.37
C ASP A 55 -15.35 -3.29 -24.14
N ASP A 56 -15.56 -2.84 -25.37
CA ASP A 56 -14.53 -2.20 -26.18
C ASP A 56 -14.08 -0.86 -25.59
N GLN A 57 -15.03 -0.05 -25.08
CA GLN A 57 -14.74 1.23 -24.45
C GLN A 57 -13.97 1.01 -23.14
N VAL A 58 -14.47 0.13 -22.26
CA VAL A 58 -13.79 -0.23 -21.01
C VAL A 58 -12.40 -0.79 -21.30
N GLY A 59 -12.30 -1.73 -22.26
CA GLY A 59 -11.06 -2.38 -22.65
C GLY A 59 -10.02 -1.40 -23.22
N SER A 60 -10.46 -0.36 -23.94
CA SER A 60 -9.55 0.68 -24.45
C SER A 60 -8.93 1.55 -23.35
N ALA A 61 -9.72 1.93 -22.34
CA ALA A 61 -9.26 2.77 -21.24
C ALA A 61 -8.45 1.99 -20.19
N VAL A 62 -8.92 0.79 -19.80
CA VAL A 62 -8.38 0.05 -18.66
C VAL A 62 -6.95 -0.45 -18.90
N ARG A 63 -6.55 -0.70 -20.15
CA ARG A 63 -5.20 -1.21 -20.47
C ARG A 63 -4.11 -0.21 -20.06
N SER A 64 -4.33 1.08 -20.29
CA SER A 64 -3.39 2.13 -19.84
C SER A 64 -3.36 2.18 -18.31
N ILE A 65 -4.53 2.34 -17.68
CA ILE A 65 -4.66 2.44 -16.22
C ILE A 65 -4.00 1.25 -15.52
N HIS A 66 -4.24 0.03 -16.00
CA HIS A 66 -3.63 -1.18 -15.47
C HIS A 66 -2.09 -1.17 -15.64
N GLY A 67 -1.60 -0.77 -16.81
CA GLY A 67 -0.17 -0.64 -17.08
C GLY A 67 0.50 0.36 -16.14
N ASP A 68 -0.12 1.53 -15.98
CA ASP A 68 0.37 2.63 -15.15
C ASP A 68 0.32 2.28 -13.67
N CYS A 69 -0.76 1.65 -13.20
CA CYS A 69 -0.88 1.11 -11.84
C CYS A 69 0.26 0.13 -11.53
N LYS A 70 0.50 -0.83 -12.44
CA LYS A 70 1.57 -1.82 -12.29
C LYS A 70 2.94 -1.15 -12.24
N ALA A 71 3.20 -0.21 -13.16
CA ALA A 71 4.47 0.51 -13.21
C ALA A 71 4.71 1.35 -11.95
N SER A 72 3.68 2.08 -11.49
CA SER A 72 3.75 2.89 -10.27
C SER A 72 3.96 2.03 -9.02
N LEU A 73 3.17 0.95 -8.85
CA LEU A 73 3.32 0.03 -7.72
C LEU A 73 4.71 -0.60 -7.66
N THR A 74 5.19 -1.15 -8.78
CA THR A 74 6.49 -1.86 -8.82
C THR A 74 7.70 -0.94 -8.72
N ARG A 75 7.54 0.36 -8.96
CA ARG A 75 8.58 1.38 -8.70
C ARG A 75 8.86 1.54 -7.20
N HIS A 76 7.84 1.37 -6.37
CA HIS A 76 7.91 1.63 -4.93
C HIS A 76 7.85 0.38 -4.06
N VAL A 77 7.31 -0.72 -4.57
CA VAL A 77 7.10 -1.95 -3.81
C VAL A 77 7.65 -3.14 -4.60
N THR A 78 8.58 -3.87 -3.98
CA THR A 78 9.06 -5.13 -4.56
C THR A 78 8.17 -6.27 -4.08
N LEU A 79 7.49 -6.93 -5.03
CA LEU A 79 6.61 -8.05 -4.78
C LEU A 79 7.30 -9.37 -5.16
N ALA A 80 7.22 -10.35 -4.26
CA ALA A 80 7.70 -11.71 -4.46
C ALA A 80 6.56 -12.71 -4.23
N PRO A 81 6.63 -13.93 -4.76
CA PRO A 81 5.68 -14.98 -4.41
C PRO A 81 5.86 -15.42 -2.96
N VAL A 82 4.78 -15.86 -2.32
CA VAL A 82 4.88 -16.50 -1.00
C VAL A 82 5.47 -17.90 -1.13
N ILE A 83 5.06 -18.62 -2.18
CA ILE A 83 5.59 -19.92 -2.58
C ILE A 83 6.18 -19.77 -3.98
N ASP A 84 7.49 -19.94 -4.10
CA ASP A 84 8.19 -19.85 -5.39
C ASP A 84 8.08 -21.16 -6.16
N ASN A 85 6.91 -21.41 -6.74
CA ASN A 85 6.61 -22.57 -7.57
C ASN A 85 5.55 -22.21 -8.62
N VAL A 86 5.40 -23.05 -9.64
CA VAL A 86 4.48 -22.84 -10.75
C VAL A 86 3.05 -23.15 -10.32
N GLU A 87 2.13 -22.22 -10.57
CA GLU A 87 0.70 -22.42 -10.34
C GLU A 87 0.18 -23.59 -11.20
N GLY A 88 -0.69 -24.42 -10.63
CA GLY A 88 -1.17 -25.66 -11.23
C GLY A 88 -0.30 -26.89 -10.91
N THR A 89 0.87 -26.73 -10.31
CA THR A 89 1.72 -27.85 -9.89
C THR A 89 1.48 -28.26 -8.43
N TYR A 90 1.92 -29.47 -8.06
CA TYR A 90 1.81 -29.94 -6.68
C TYR A 90 2.89 -29.31 -5.80
N GLN A 91 2.48 -28.57 -4.78
CA GLN A 91 3.34 -28.04 -3.73
C GLN A 91 3.31 -28.96 -2.52
N LYS A 92 4.47 -29.52 -2.17
CA LYS A 92 4.66 -30.25 -0.91
C LYS A 92 4.82 -29.27 0.24
N LEU A 93 4.17 -29.54 1.37
CA LEU A 93 4.32 -28.79 2.61
C LEU A 93 5.28 -29.52 3.55
N ASP A 94 5.97 -28.77 4.41
CA ASP A 94 6.88 -29.35 5.39
C ASP A 94 6.08 -30.18 6.41
N PRO A 95 6.29 -31.51 6.48
CA PRO A 95 5.53 -32.36 7.40
C PRO A 95 5.86 -32.09 8.87
N SER A 96 6.99 -31.43 9.16
CA SER A 96 7.43 -31.11 10.52
C SER A 96 6.78 -29.83 11.08
N LYS A 97 6.14 -29.02 10.23
CA LYS A 97 5.59 -27.71 10.61
C LYS A 97 4.17 -27.54 10.10
N ALA A 98 3.29 -26.96 10.92
CA ALA A 98 2.00 -26.51 10.42
C ALA A 98 2.22 -25.34 9.43
N PRO A 99 1.46 -25.29 8.31
CA PRO A 99 1.50 -24.13 7.41
C PRO A 99 1.11 -22.85 8.16
N ASP A 100 1.86 -21.78 7.94
CA ASP A 100 1.55 -20.47 8.52
C ASP A 100 0.23 -19.94 7.91
N PRO A 101 -0.84 -19.76 8.71
CA PRO A 101 -2.14 -19.33 8.20
C PRO A 101 -2.13 -17.91 7.63
N ASN A 102 -1.14 -17.07 7.99
CA ASN A 102 -0.99 -15.73 7.43
C ASN A 102 -0.33 -15.74 6.04
N ARG A 103 0.22 -16.88 5.61
CA ARG A 103 0.97 -17.03 4.35
C ARG A 103 0.33 -18.06 3.42
N ILE A 104 -0.20 -19.14 3.97
CA ILE A 104 -0.70 -20.29 3.22
C ILE A 104 -2.13 -20.57 3.65
N LYS A 105 -3.07 -20.35 2.72
CA LYS A 105 -4.47 -20.74 2.88
C LYS A 105 -4.70 -22.11 2.24
N LEU A 106 -5.00 -23.11 3.05
CA LEU A 106 -5.42 -24.42 2.56
C LEU A 106 -6.87 -24.36 2.08
N ILE A 107 -7.16 -24.92 0.91
CA ILE A 107 -8.49 -24.96 0.28
C ILE A 107 -8.86 -26.38 -0.14
N GLY A 108 -10.15 -26.72 -0.12
CA GLY A 108 -10.66 -28.06 -0.44
C GLY A 108 -10.86 -28.94 0.80
N ASN A 109 -10.51 -30.22 0.71
CA ASN A 109 -10.66 -31.20 1.80
C ASN A 109 -9.54 -31.05 2.83
N VAL A 110 -9.59 -29.98 3.61
CA VAL A 110 -8.61 -29.69 4.67
C VAL A 110 -8.87 -30.63 5.86
N PRO A 111 -7.88 -31.43 6.30
CA PRO A 111 -8.05 -32.29 7.48
C PRO A 111 -8.36 -31.48 8.74
N ALA A 112 -9.18 -32.03 9.64
CA ALA A 112 -9.52 -31.38 10.92
C ALA A 112 -8.29 -31.08 11.80
N THR A 113 -7.19 -31.80 11.58
CA THR A 113 -5.90 -31.57 12.26
C THR A 113 -5.16 -30.32 11.75
N GLY A 114 -5.62 -29.71 10.64
CA GLY A 114 -4.96 -28.59 9.96
C GLY A 114 -3.65 -28.95 9.25
N LYS A 115 -3.22 -30.22 9.32
CA LYS A 115 -1.98 -30.71 8.72
C LYS A 115 -2.29 -31.36 7.38
N ALA A 116 -1.81 -30.76 6.29
CA ALA A 116 -1.85 -31.33 4.95
C ALA A 116 -0.42 -31.62 4.46
N ALA A 117 -0.22 -32.73 3.74
CA ALA A 117 1.08 -33.07 3.17
C ALA A 117 1.46 -32.16 1.98
N GLY A 118 0.49 -31.49 1.39
CA GLY A 118 0.64 -30.64 0.21
C GLY A 118 -0.67 -30.52 -0.55
N GLY A 119 -0.60 -29.88 -1.71
CA GLY A 119 -1.73 -29.72 -2.62
C GLY A 119 -1.32 -29.01 -3.90
N THR A 120 -2.24 -28.93 -4.86
CA THR A 120 -2.02 -28.15 -6.08
C THR A 120 -1.98 -26.65 -5.75
N LEU A 121 -0.89 -25.97 -6.10
CA LEU A 121 -0.73 -24.54 -5.92
C LEU A 121 -1.69 -23.80 -6.85
N ARG A 122 -2.78 -23.22 -6.34
CA ARG A 122 -3.76 -22.48 -7.15
C ARG A 122 -3.37 -21.03 -7.40
N HIS A 123 -2.71 -20.42 -6.42
CA HIS A 123 -2.17 -19.07 -6.51
C HIS A 123 -0.92 -19.01 -5.62
N ARG A 124 0.18 -18.49 -6.15
CA ARG A 124 1.49 -18.46 -5.45
C ARG A 124 1.58 -17.44 -4.30
N GLY A 125 0.55 -16.59 -4.19
CA GLY A 125 0.49 -15.51 -3.22
C GLY A 125 1.42 -14.35 -3.57
N TRP A 126 1.33 -13.28 -2.81
CA TRP A 126 2.21 -12.13 -2.90
C TRP A 126 2.73 -11.77 -1.51
N ILE A 127 4.02 -11.49 -1.42
CA ILE A 127 4.66 -10.90 -0.25
C ILE A 127 5.45 -9.68 -0.69
N VAL A 128 5.48 -8.66 0.16
CA VAL A 128 6.32 -7.49 -0.04
C VAL A 128 7.72 -7.81 0.52
N SER A 129 8.74 -7.75 -0.33
CA SER A 129 10.13 -7.96 0.08
C SER A 129 10.84 -6.65 0.41
N SER A 130 10.42 -5.53 -0.19
CA SER A 130 10.91 -4.19 0.16
C SER A 130 9.92 -3.10 -0.24
N VAL A 131 10.01 -1.97 0.47
CA VAL A 131 9.21 -0.76 0.21
C VAL A 131 10.16 0.44 0.16
N ASN A 132 10.06 1.23 -0.90
CA ASN A 132 10.81 2.46 -1.11
C ASN A 132 9.86 3.58 -1.52
N LEU A 133 9.35 4.29 -0.50
CA LEU A 133 8.43 5.42 -0.69
C LEU A 133 9.18 6.75 -0.59
N PRO A 134 8.79 7.76 -1.38
CA PRO A 134 9.34 9.09 -1.23
C PRO A 134 9.05 9.64 0.18
N PRO A 135 9.84 10.58 0.71
CA PRO A 135 9.54 11.20 1.99
C PRO A 135 8.21 11.97 1.92
N LEU A 136 7.41 11.89 2.98
CA LEU A 136 6.19 12.68 3.11
C LEU A 136 6.56 14.18 3.19
N GLY A 137 6.00 14.97 2.27
CA GLY A 137 6.14 16.42 2.27
C GLY A 137 5.25 17.09 3.32
N LYS A 138 5.16 18.43 3.27
CA LYS A 138 4.25 19.21 4.12
C LYS A 138 2.78 19.21 3.64
N GLN A 139 2.48 18.49 2.55
CA GLN A 139 1.16 18.45 1.97
C GLN A 139 0.21 17.63 2.84
N ASP A 140 -1.08 17.99 2.80
CA ASP A 140 -2.12 17.20 3.44
C ASP A 140 -2.28 15.86 2.71
N ILE A 141 -1.83 14.79 3.35
CA ILE A 141 -1.87 13.43 2.78
C ILE A 141 -3.29 12.88 2.61
N SER A 142 -4.29 13.51 3.24
CA SER A 142 -5.70 13.13 3.06
C SER A 142 -6.27 13.60 1.72
N VAL A 143 -5.62 14.58 1.08
CA VAL A 143 -5.98 15.05 -0.26
C VAL A 143 -5.25 14.19 -1.30
N LEU A 144 -5.97 13.24 -1.91
CA LEU A 144 -5.39 12.30 -2.87
C LEU A 144 -5.10 12.93 -4.23
N ALA A 145 -5.99 13.82 -4.67
CA ALA A 145 -5.86 14.68 -5.83
C ALA A 145 -6.54 16.02 -5.52
N PRO A 146 -5.93 17.16 -5.91
CA PRO A 146 -6.57 18.46 -5.72
C PRO A 146 -7.78 18.60 -6.65
N ALA A 147 -8.77 19.38 -6.22
CA ALA A 147 -9.80 19.85 -7.14
C ALA A 147 -9.19 20.89 -8.10
N GLU A 148 -9.53 20.78 -9.38
CA GLU A 148 -9.11 21.73 -10.41
C GLU A 148 -10.28 22.67 -10.71
N LEU A 149 -10.03 23.98 -10.63
CA LEU A 149 -11.01 25.03 -10.89
C LEU A 149 -10.44 25.96 -11.97
N GLU A 150 -11.17 26.12 -13.07
CA GLU A 150 -10.87 27.13 -14.10
C GLU A 150 -11.41 28.48 -13.64
N VAL A 151 -10.61 29.54 -13.76
CA VAL A 151 -10.96 30.92 -13.40
C VAL A 151 -11.38 31.71 -14.65
N GLU A 152 -12.45 32.50 -14.51
CA GLU A 152 -12.99 33.41 -15.54
C GLU A 152 -12.33 34.80 -15.51
#